data_AF-A0AAP4A0M7-F1
#
_entry.id   AF-A0AAP4A0M7-F1
#
_cell.length_a   1.000
_cell.length_b   1.000
_cell.length_c   1.000
_cell.angle_alpha   90.00
_cell.angle_beta   90.00
_cell.angle_gamma   90.00
#
_symmetry.space_group_name_H-M   'P 1'
#
loop_
_entity.id
_entity.type
_entity.pdbx_description
1 polymer ?
#
loop_
_entity_poly.entity_id
_entity_poly.type
_entity_poly.pdbx_seq_one_letter_code
_entity_poly.pdbx_strand_id
1 'polypeptide(L)'
;MFLACGSTDLRKSIDGLAAIVQESFGLNPFSSGLFVFCNRACNKLKILYWDHNGFWLYYRSLERGRFQWPTGKEEVVAILLRW
;
A
#
# COMPACT_ATOMS: atom_id res chain seq x y z
N MET A 1 8.48 -1.41 5.58
CA MET A 1 7.37 -1.54 4.59
C MET A 1 6.07 -1.46 5.34
N PHE A 2 5.05 -0.82 4.79
CA PHE A 2 3.74 -0.64 5.40
C PHE A 2 2.69 -1.30 4.52
N LEU A 3 1.92 -2.26 5.07
CA LEU A 3 0.82 -2.90 4.37
C LEU A 3 -0.49 -2.30 4.86
N ALA A 4 -1.28 -1.72 3.96
CA ALA A 4 -2.65 -1.31 4.24
C ALA A 4 -3.48 -2.56 4.59
N CYS A 5 -4.14 -2.58 5.74
CA CYS A 5 -5.01 -3.67 6.13
C CYS A 5 -6.34 -3.64 5.38
N GLY A 6 -6.94 -4.81 5.21
CA GLY A 6 -8.19 -4.95 4.48
C GLY A 6 -8.02 -4.66 2.99
N SER A 7 -8.96 -3.92 2.41
CA SER A 7 -8.98 -3.64 0.97
C SER A 7 -8.97 -2.15 0.70
N THR A 8 -8.17 -1.74 -0.28
CA THR A 8 -8.11 -0.39 -0.81
C THR A 8 -8.73 -0.33 -2.20
N ASP A 9 -9.48 0.75 -2.48
CA ASP A 9 -9.91 1.05 -3.84
C ASP A 9 -8.71 1.47 -4.69
N LEU A 10 -8.17 0.50 -5.45
CA LEU A 10 -7.00 0.71 -6.31
C LEU A 10 -7.27 1.53 -7.57
N ARG A 11 -8.49 2.08 -7.77
CA ARG A 11 -8.73 3.11 -8.81
C ARG A 11 -8.07 4.44 -8.45
N LYS A 12 -7.74 4.66 -7.19
CA LYS A 12 -6.97 5.83 -6.73
C LYS A 12 -5.59 5.85 -7.39
N SER A 13 -5.22 7.02 -7.91
CA SER A 13 -3.88 7.33 -8.41
C SER A 13 -2.96 7.70 -7.24
N ILE A 14 -1.76 8.20 -7.55
CA ILE A 14 -0.73 8.60 -6.56
C ILE A 14 -1.32 9.48 -5.46
N ASP A 15 -1.95 10.61 -5.81
CA ASP A 15 -2.44 11.56 -4.80
C ASP A 15 -3.49 10.95 -3.88
N GLY A 16 -4.39 10.14 -4.43
CA GLY A 16 -5.42 9.46 -3.64
C GLY A 16 -4.86 8.38 -2.71
N LEU A 17 -3.75 7.75 -3.08
CA LEU A 17 -3.06 6.80 -2.21
C LEU A 17 -2.19 7.51 -1.17
N ALA A 18 -1.53 8.62 -1.54
CA ALA A 18 -0.77 9.46 -0.62
C ALA A 18 -1.68 10.08 0.45
N ALA A 19 -2.90 10.50 0.08
CA ALA A 19 -3.92 10.96 1.02
C ALA A 19 -4.28 9.86 2.04
N ILE A 20 -4.43 8.60 1.64
CA ILE A 20 -4.66 7.50 2.59
C ILE A 20 -3.49 7.35 3.55
N VAL A 21 -2.25 7.42 3.06
CA VAL A 21 -1.05 7.34 3.93
C VAL A 21 -1.05 8.46 4.96
N GLN A 22 -1.40 9.67 4.55
CA GLN A 22 -1.40 10.82 5.45
C GLN A 22 -2.58 10.85 6.41
N GLU A 23 -3.79 10.68 5.90
CA GLU A 23 -5.04 10.90 6.64
C GLU A 23 -5.48 9.68 7.43
N SER A 24 -5.35 8.48 6.87
CA SER A 24 -5.75 7.24 7.54
C SER A 24 -4.58 6.73 8.40
N PHE A 25 -3.40 6.52 7.79
CA PHE A 25 -2.29 5.90 8.52
C PHE A 25 -1.56 6.88 9.45
N GLY A 26 -1.75 8.18 9.29
CA GLY A 26 -1.02 9.21 10.05
C GLY A 26 0.49 9.21 9.75
N LEU A 27 0.89 8.73 8.58
CA LEU A 27 2.29 8.58 8.17
C LEU A 27 2.66 9.63 7.11
N ASN A 28 3.96 9.92 6.99
CA ASN A 28 4.44 10.81 5.94
C ASN A 28 4.56 10.05 4.59
N PRO A 29 3.77 10.38 3.56
CA PRO A 29 3.87 9.74 2.25
C PRO A 29 5.21 10.02 1.54
N PHE A 30 5.90 11.12 1.89
CA PHE A 30 7.22 11.49 1.35
C PHE A 30 8.39 10.80 2.08
N SER A 31 8.10 9.90 3.01
CA SER A 31 9.14 9.09 3.66
C SER A 31 9.68 8.01 2.70
N SER A 32 10.84 7.43 3.02
CA SER A 32 11.41 6.29 2.28
C SER A 32 10.63 4.98 2.46
N GLY A 33 9.43 5.03 3.03
CA GLY A 33 8.56 3.88 3.23
C GLY A 33 7.94 3.38 1.91
N LEU A 34 7.88 2.05 1.77
CA LEU A 34 7.02 1.41 0.79
C LEU A 34 5.62 1.22 1.39
N PHE A 35 4.61 1.86 0.80
CA PHE A 35 3.21 1.72 1.19
C PHE A 35 2.48 0.82 0.20
N VAL A 36 2.03 -0.35 0.66
CA VAL A 36 1.46 -1.38 -0.19
C VAL A 36 -0.05 -1.49 0.08
N PHE A 37 -0.82 -1.41 -1.00
CA PHE A 37 -2.27 -1.48 -1.00
C PHE A 37 -2.74 -2.68 -1.79
N CYS A 38 -3.83 -3.31 -1.37
CA CYS A 38 -4.40 -4.48 -2.02
C CYS A 38 -5.87 -4.28 -2.34
N ASN A 39 -6.33 -4.81 -3.46
CA ASN A 39 -7.74 -4.74 -3.81
C ASN A 39 -8.58 -5.76 -3.01
N ARG A 40 -9.90 -5.60 -3.04
CA ARG A 40 -10.84 -6.50 -2.36
C ARG A 40 -10.74 -7.97 -2.77
N ALA A 41 -10.38 -8.26 -4.02
CA ALA A 41 -10.22 -9.63 -4.50
C ALA A 41 -8.85 -10.25 -4.10
N CYS A 42 -7.99 -9.48 -3.45
CA CYS A 42 -6.63 -9.82 -3.07
C CYS A 42 -5.77 -10.35 -4.23
N ASN A 43 -6.00 -9.88 -5.46
CA ASN A 43 -5.23 -10.31 -6.64
C ASN A 43 -4.47 -9.18 -7.32
N LYS A 44 -4.60 -7.94 -6.81
CA LYS A 44 -3.91 -6.77 -7.33
C LYS A 44 -3.28 -5.98 -6.19
N LEU A 45 -2.06 -5.51 -6.41
CA LEU A 45 -1.34 -4.62 -5.51
C LEU A 45 -0.99 -3.32 -6.21
N LYS A 46 -0.97 -2.25 -5.42
CA LYS A 46 -0.24 -1.01 -5.73
C LYS A 46 0.80 -0.76 -4.64
N ILE A 47 2.01 -0.37 -5.02
CA ILE A 47 3.06 0.05 -4.07
C ILE A 47 3.39 1.50 -4.38
N LEU A 48 3.06 2.38 -3.43
CA LEU A 48 3.44 3.79 -3.45
C LEU A 48 4.80 3.94 -2.76
N TYR A 49 5.71 4.63 -3.42
CA TYR A 49 7.06 4.88 -2.94
C TYR A 49 7.50 6.28 -3.33
N TRP A 50 8.02 7.06 -2.38
CA TRP A 50 8.64 8.35 -2.67
C TRP A 50 10.16 8.18 -2.83
N ASP A 51 10.70 8.68 -3.93
CA ASP A 51 12.13 8.71 -4.19
C ASP A 51 12.58 10.03 -4.79
N HIS A 52 13.69 10.57 -4.28
CA HIS A 52 14.29 11.86 -4.61
C HIS A 52 13.33 13.07 -4.65
N ASN A 53 12.51 13.18 -5.69
CA ASN A 53 11.57 14.27 -5.94
C ASN A 53 10.26 13.81 -6.59
N GLY A 54 9.91 12.52 -6.46
CA GLY A 54 8.72 12.00 -7.11
C GLY A 54 8.18 10.72 -6.51
N PHE A 55 6.90 10.48 -6.76
CA PHE A 55 6.25 9.22 -6.44
C PHE A 55 6.41 8.20 -7.56
N TRP A 56 6.81 7.00 -7.17
CA TRP A 56 6.67 5.78 -7.94
C TRP A 56 5.40 5.05 -7.52
N LEU A 57 4.72 4.47 -8.50
CA LEU A 57 3.57 3.62 -8.28
C LEU A 57 3.75 2.30 -9.04
N TYR A 58 4.15 1.26 -8.31
CA TYR A 58 4.21 -0.08 -8.88
C TYR A 58 2.84 -0.72 -8.88
N TYR A 59 2.51 -1.49 -9.91
CA TYR A 59 1.28 -2.24 -10.01
C TYR A 59 1.59 -3.71 -10.30
N ARG A 60 0.98 -4.61 -9.54
CA ARG A 60 1.11 -6.06 -9.76
C ARG A 60 -0.28 -6.66 -9.81
N SER A 61 -0.57 -7.41 -10.89
CA SER A 61 -1.79 -8.20 -11.04
C SER A 61 -1.42 -9.67 -11.11
N LEU A 62 -2.16 -10.53 -10.40
CA LEU A 62 -2.05 -11.97 -10.52
C LEU A 62 -3.09 -12.48 -11.53
N GLU A 63 -2.63 -13.26 -12.51
CA GLU A 63 -3.52 -13.97 -13.43
C GLU A 63 -4.31 -15.09 -12.72
N ARG A 64 -3.70 -15.69 -11.68
CA ARG A 64 -4.31 -16.73 -10.84
C ARG A 64 -3.87 -16.60 -9.39
N GLY A 65 -4.77 -16.95 -8.47
CA GLY A 65 -4.51 -16.95 -7.04
C GLY A 65 -4.77 -15.61 -6.35
N ARG A 66 -4.40 -15.54 -5.07
CA ARG A 66 -4.57 -14.37 -4.20
C ARG A 66 -3.32 -14.16 -3.34
N PHE A 67 -3.01 -12.91 -3.07
CA PHE A 67 -2.06 -12.53 -2.03
C PHE A 67 -2.63 -12.89 -0.65
N GLN A 68 -1.76 -13.41 0.22
CA GLN A 68 -2.05 -13.44 1.66
C GLN A 68 -1.95 -11.99 2.15
N TRP A 69 -3.05 -11.47 2.68
CA TRP A 69 -3.18 -10.05 2.97
C TRP A 69 -3.75 -9.83 4.37
N PRO A 70 -3.22 -8.89 5.17
CA PRO A 70 -3.72 -8.63 6.51
C PRO A 70 -5.16 -8.09 6.46
N THR A 71 -6.05 -8.66 7.27
CA THR A 71 -7.46 -8.25 7.42
C THR A 71 -7.79 -7.85 8.86
N GLY A 72 -6.77 -7.40 9.62
CA GLY A 72 -6.90 -7.00 11.02
C GLY A 72 -7.72 -5.72 11.23
N LYS A 73 -7.89 -5.32 12.49
CA LYS A 73 -8.58 -4.07 12.85
C LYS A 73 -7.71 -2.84 12.67
N GLU A 74 -6.40 -3.03 12.61
CA GLU A 74 -5.41 -2.01 12.32
C GLU A 74 -5.62 -1.49 10.90
N GLU A 75 -5.34 -0.22 10.64
CA GLU A 75 -5.41 0.32 9.28
C GLU A 75 -4.16 0.00 8.45
N VAL A 76 -3.02 -0.16 9.12
CA VAL A 76 -1.72 -0.43 8.50
C VAL A 76 -0.85 -1.28 9.42
N VAL A 77 -0.11 -2.21 8.84
CA VAL A 77 0.89 -3.01 9.56
C VAL A 77 2.27 -2.67 9.04
N ALA A 78 3.17 -2.26 9.94
CA ALA A 78 4.57 -2.08 9.65
C ALA A 78 5.27 -3.45 9.66
N ILE A 79 5.78 -3.87 8.49
CA ILE A 79 6.67 -5.02 8.39
C ILE A 79 8.09 -4.52 8.47
N LEU A 80 8.72 -4.84 9.61
CA LEU A 80 10.16 -4.87 9.75
C LEU A 80 10.63 -6.17 9.10
N LEU A 81 11.40 -6.06 8.01
CA LEU A 81 12.13 -7.22 7.50
C LEU A 81 13.17 -7.58 8.56
N ARG A 82 12.86 -8.56 9.40
CA ARG A 82 13.86 -9.30 10.16
C ARG A 82 14.31 -10.43 9.25
N TRP A 83 15.47 -10.24 8.62
CA TRP A 83 16.20 -11.34 8.00
C TRP A 83 16.83 -12.19 9.09
#